data_AF-A0A734T8S1-F1
#
_entry.id   AF-A0A734T8S1-F1
#
_cell.length_a   1.000
_cell.length_b   1.000
_cell.length_c   1.000
_cell.angle_alpha   90.00
_cell.angle_beta   90.00
_cell.angle_gamma   90.00
#
_symmetry.space_group_name_H-M   'P 1'
#
loop_
_entity.id
_entity.type
_entity.pdbx_description
1 polymer ?
#
loop_
_entity_poly.entity_id
_entity_poly.type
_entity_poly.pdbx_seq_one_letter_code
_entity_poly.pdbx_strand_id
1 'polypeptide(L)'
;DISHLHFDECRFTYSTLSDVVCSNTKFSNSDMNEVFLQYSITTQQQPSFIDTTLKNTLIRHKANLSGVILNEPDNSSPPSVSGGGNFIRLGDIWLQMPLLWTENAVDGFLNHEHNNGKSILMTIDSLPDKYSQEKVQAMEDLVKSLRGGRLTEACIRPVESSLVSVLAHPPYTQSALIREWLGPVQERFFAHQCQTYNDVPLPTPDTYYQQRILPVLLDSFDRNSAAMTTHSGLFNQVILHCMTGVDCTDGTRQKAAALYEQYLAHPAVSPHIHNGLFGNYDGSPDWTTRAADNFLLLSSQDSDTAMMLSTDTLLTMLNPTPDTAWDNFYLLRAGENVSTAQISPVELFRHDFPVFLAAFNQQATQRRFGELIDIILSTEEHGELNQQFIAATNQKHSTVKLIDDASVSRLATIFAPLLPEGKLSPAHYQHILSAYHLTDATPQKQAETLFCLSTAFARYSSSAIFGTEHDSPPALRGYAEALMQKAWELSPAIFPSSEQFTDWSDRFHGLHGAFTCTSVVADSMQRHARKYFPSVLSSILPLAWA
;
A
#
# COMPACT_ATOMS: atom_id res chain seq x y z
N ASP A 1 6.26 31.34 0.82
CA ASP A 1 6.36 30.11 0.04
C ASP A 1 7.67 30.14 -0.72
N ILE A 2 8.47 29.08 -0.63
CA ILE A 2 9.75 28.93 -1.33
C ILE A 2 9.81 27.64 -2.15
N SER A 3 8.65 27.03 -2.42
CA SER A 3 8.54 25.77 -3.13
C SER A 3 9.24 25.79 -4.49
N HIS A 4 9.87 24.67 -4.85
CA HIS A 4 10.59 24.43 -6.10
C HIS A 4 11.81 25.36 -6.34
N LEU A 5 12.22 26.14 -5.33
CA LEU A 5 13.44 26.93 -5.41
C LEU A 5 14.67 26.09 -5.07
N HIS A 6 15.80 26.52 -5.63
CA HIS A 6 17.11 25.95 -5.35
C HIS A 6 18.02 27.05 -4.83
N PHE A 7 18.46 26.91 -3.57
CA PHE A 7 19.44 27.78 -2.92
C PHE A 7 20.80 27.07 -2.92
N ASP A 8 21.83 27.75 -3.42
CA ASP A 8 23.20 27.24 -3.48
C ASP A 8 24.16 28.24 -2.86
N GLU A 9 25.18 27.76 -2.12
CA GLU A 9 26.18 28.58 -1.42
C GLU A 9 25.57 29.69 -0.53
N CYS A 10 24.42 29.39 0.10
CA CYS A 10 23.68 30.33 0.92
C CYS A 10 23.98 30.13 2.41
N ARG A 11 23.82 31.21 3.19
CA ARG A 11 23.95 31.16 4.64
C ARG A 11 22.65 31.62 5.30
N PHE A 12 21.99 30.67 5.94
CA PHE A 12 20.73 30.85 6.68
C PHE A 12 20.93 30.81 8.19
N THR A 13 22.16 30.78 8.70
CA THR A 13 22.44 30.66 10.14
C THR A 13 21.59 31.60 10.99
N TYR A 14 20.94 31.07 12.04
CA TYR A 14 20.02 31.79 12.94
C TYR A 14 18.69 32.26 12.32
N SER A 15 18.36 31.85 11.09
CA SER A 15 17.08 32.18 10.46
C SER A 15 15.93 31.36 11.03
N THR A 16 14.70 31.86 10.82
CA THR A 16 13.47 31.13 11.15
C THR A 16 12.73 30.79 9.86
N LEU A 17 12.55 29.49 9.62
CA LEU A 17 11.78 28.91 8.51
C LEU A 17 10.57 28.11 9.06
N SER A 18 10.03 28.53 10.21
CA SER A 18 8.78 27.97 10.75
C SER A 18 7.62 28.22 9.80
N ASP A 19 6.77 27.21 9.59
CA ASP A 19 5.54 27.29 8.80
C ASP A 19 5.74 27.75 7.34
N VAL A 20 6.98 27.68 6.84
CA VAL A 20 7.28 27.93 5.43
C VAL A 20 6.79 26.74 4.60
N VAL A 21 6.08 27.00 3.50
CA VAL A 21 5.83 25.99 2.46
C VAL A 21 7.08 25.87 1.60
N CYS A 22 7.67 24.67 1.55
CA CYS A 22 8.96 24.42 0.88
C CYS A 22 8.94 23.16 0.01
N SER A 23 7.85 22.95 -0.74
CA SER A 23 7.66 21.76 -1.58
C SER A 23 8.79 21.61 -2.59
N ASN A 24 9.52 20.49 -2.54
CA ASN A 24 10.67 20.21 -3.41
C ASN A 24 11.77 21.29 -3.39
N THR A 25 11.91 22.03 -2.30
CA THR A 25 12.98 23.04 -2.18
C THR A 25 14.32 22.35 -1.98
N LYS A 26 15.35 22.83 -2.67
CA LYS A 26 16.70 22.29 -2.60
C LYS A 26 17.65 23.29 -1.95
N PHE A 27 18.39 22.83 -0.94
CA PHE A 27 19.50 23.58 -0.34
C PHE A 27 20.79 22.83 -0.64
N SER A 28 21.71 23.45 -1.36
CA SER A 28 23.04 22.90 -1.65
C SER A 28 24.17 23.78 -1.15
N ASN A 29 25.28 23.17 -0.73
CA ASN A 29 26.51 23.88 -0.31
C ASN A 29 26.25 25.00 0.71
N SER A 30 25.22 24.84 1.57
CA SER A 30 24.69 25.92 2.39
C SER A 30 24.99 25.72 3.88
N ASP A 31 25.09 26.83 4.62
CA ASP A 31 25.16 26.84 6.08
C ASP A 31 23.76 27.16 6.63
N MET A 32 23.09 26.13 7.16
CA MET A 32 21.76 26.22 7.74
C MET A 32 21.76 25.86 9.23
N ASN A 33 22.81 26.27 9.94
CA ASN A 33 22.99 25.97 11.37
C ASN A 33 22.12 26.88 12.27
N GLU A 34 21.69 26.37 13.43
CA GLU A 34 20.89 27.11 14.42
C GLU A 34 19.57 27.68 13.84
N VAL A 35 18.99 26.98 12.87
CA VAL A 35 17.74 27.38 12.19
C VAL A 35 16.54 26.71 12.88
N PHE A 36 15.40 27.39 12.86
CA PHE A 36 14.10 26.78 13.18
C PHE A 36 13.39 26.37 11.89
N LEU A 37 13.45 25.10 11.52
CA LEU A 37 12.98 24.53 10.25
C LEU A 37 11.81 23.55 10.48
N GLN A 38 10.87 23.94 11.33
CA GLN A 38 9.55 23.31 11.46
C GLN A 38 8.62 23.84 10.36
N TYR A 39 8.87 23.41 9.13
CA TYR A 39 8.16 23.89 7.95
C TYR A 39 6.67 23.47 7.92
N SER A 40 5.85 24.14 7.11
CA SER A 40 4.39 23.93 7.04
C SER A 40 4.03 22.51 6.63
N ILE A 41 3.01 21.94 7.28
CA ILE A 41 2.45 20.62 6.94
C ILE A 41 1.94 20.56 5.50
N THR A 42 1.51 21.70 4.93
CA THR A 42 0.99 21.81 3.55
C THR A 42 2.06 21.58 2.48
N THR A 43 3.33 21.39 2.87
CA THR A 43 4.44 21.04 1.98
C THR A 43 4.24 19.64 1.39
N GLN A 44 4.15 19.56 0.06
CA GLN A 44 3.82 18.31 -0.63
C GLN A 44 5.03 17.38 -0.76
N GLN A 45 6.06 17.81 -1.49
CA GLN A 45 7.34 17.09 -1.63
C GLN A 45 8.34 17.57 -0.59
N GLN A 46 9.14 16.65 -0.03
CA GLN A 46 10.10 16.97 1.02
C GLN A 46 11.20 17.94 0.52
N PRO A 47 11.67 18.88 1.36
CA PRO A 47 12.89 19.61 1.07
C PRO A 47 14.10 18.67 1.10
N SER A 48 15.13 19.00 0.30
CA SER A 48 16.36 18.21 0.19
C SER A 48 17.60 19.04 0.53
N PHE A 49 18.56 18.40 1.20
CA PHE A 49 19.78 19.01 1.69
C PHE A 49 21.00 18.27 1.13
N ILE A 50 21.84 18.96 0.36
CA ILE A 50 23.04 18.41 -0.28
C ILE A 50 24.24 19.26 0.11
N ASP A 51 25.30 18.63 0.60
CA ASP A 51 26.51 19.30 1.08
C ASP A 51 26.20 20.50 2.00
N THR A 52 25.19 20.34 2.85
CA THR A 52 24.61 21.40 3.69
C THR A 52 24.69 20.99 5.15
N THR A 53 25.06 21.92 6.03
CA THR A 53 25.12 21.69 7.49
C THR A 53 23.82 22.15 8.17
N LEU A 54 23.32 21.35 9.10
CA LEU A 54 22.10 21.59 9.89
C LEU A 54 22.39 21.53 11.40
N LYS A 55 23.57 21.99 11.82
CA LYS A 55 24.03 21.92 13.21
C LYS A 55 23.09 22.67 14.15
N ASN A 56 22.62 21.99 15.19
CA ASN A 56 21.66 22.46 16.19
C ASN A 56 20.36 23.02 15.61
N THR A 57 20.06 22.69 14.35
CA THR A 57 18.83 23.09 13.68
C THR A 57 17.70 22.14 14.07
N LEU A 58 16.55 22.70 14.40
CA LEU A 58 15.33 21.93 14.62
C LEU A 58 14.61 21.75 13.29
N ILE A 59 14.60 20.53 12.76
CA ILE A 59 13.90 20.22 11.51
C ILE A 59 12.60 19.46 11.77
N ARG A 60 11.62 19.64 10.88
CA ARG A 60 10.49 18.71 10.77
C ARG A 60 11.01 17.33 10.32
N HIS A 61 10.45 16.26 10.89
CA HIS A 61 10.89 14.86 10.73
C HIS A 61 10.57 14.22 9.37
N LYS A 62 10.45 15.01 8.30
CA LYS A 62 10.15 14.57 6.94
C LYS A 62 11.07 15.31 5.95
N ALA A 63 12.34 14.95 5.87
CA ALA A 63 13.31 15.63 5.00
C ALA A 63 14.18 14.62 4.25
N ASN A 64 14.66 14.99 3.06
CA ASN A 64 15.67 14.19 2.36
C ASN A 64 17.07 14.67 2.77
N LEU A 65 17.78 13.82 3.51
CA LEU A 65 19.09 14.10 4.10
C LEU A 65 20.23 13.34 3.40
N SER A 66 20.00 12.85 2.18
CA SER A 66 20.98 12.00 1.46
C SER A 66 22.31 12.68 1.12
N GLY A 67 22.39 14.00 1.20
CA GLY A 67 23.64 14.74 1.04
C GLY A 67 24.01 15.61 2.24
N VAL A 68 23.34 15.48 3.39
CA VAL A 68 23.64 16.34 4.55
C VAL A 68 25.05 16.09 5.10
N ILE A 69 25.65 17.12 5.68
CA ILE A 69 26.91 17.02 6.41
C ILE A 69 26.59 16.98 7.90
N LEU A 70 26.91 15.85 8.54
CA LEU A 70 26.85 15.72 10.01
C LEU A 70 28.20 16.01 10.64
N ASN A 71 28.17 16.66 11.80
CA ASN A 71 29.31 16.83 12.70
C ASN A 71 28.98 16.26 14.08
N GLU A 72 30.01 16.19 14.94
CA GLU A 72 29.82 15.83 16.35
C GLU A 72 28.87 16.81 17.05
N PRO A 73 27.84 16.30 17.77
CA PRO A 73 26.93 17.14 18.54
C PRO A 73 27.67 17.85 19.68
N ASP A 74 27.20 19.04 20.03
CA ASP A 74 27.69 19.77 21.19
C ASP A 74 26.73 19.68 22.39
N ASN A 75 27.13 20.29 23.51
CA ASN A 75 26.36 20.33 24.75
C ASN A 75 25.27 21.42 24.76
N SER A 76 24.84 21.92 23.60
CA SER A 76 23.75 22.89 23.52
C SER A 76 22.45 22.29 24.06
N SER A 77 21.64 23.15 24.69
CA SER A 77 20.30 22.75 25.11
C SER A 77 19.38 22.59 23.90
N PRO A 78 18.39 21.69 23.95
CA PRO A 78 17.38 21.59 22.91
C PRO A 78 16.64 22.94 22.71
N PRO A 79 16.21 23.25 21.48
CA PRO A 79 15.47 24.48 21.19
C PRO A 79 14.20 24.59 22.04
N SER A 80 13.91 25.80 22.55
CA SER A 80 12.68 26.07 23.31
C SER A 80 11.52 26.30 22.35
N VAL A 81 10.57 25.37 22.31
CA VAL A 81 9.32 25.48 21.53
C VAL A 81 8.12 25.18 22.42
N SER A 82 7.02 25.90 22.18
CA SER A 82 5.74 25.67 22.88
C SER A 82 4.99 24.52 22.21
N GLY A 83 4.73 23.44 22.95
CA GLY A 83 4.03 22.25 22.43
C GLY A 83 4.98 21.20 21.83
N GLY A 84 4.57 19.94 21.92
CA GLY A 84 5.36 18.77 21.50
C GLY A 84 6.08 18.06 22.67
N GLY A 85 6.79 16.98 22.35
CA GLY A 85 7.49 16.13 23.31
C GLY A 85 8.99 16.43 23.41
N ASN A 86 9.74 15.44 23.89
CA ASN A 86 11.19 15.50 24.03
C ASN A 86 11.90 15.58 22.67
N PHE A 87 13.20 15.88 22.68
CA PHE A 87 14.03 15.92 21.48
C PHE A 87 15.00 14.73 21.44
N ILE A 88 15.28 14.26 20.23
CA ILE A 88 16.36 13.32 19.96
C ILE A 88 17.38 13.95 19.00
N ARG A 89 18.61 13.45 19.00
CA ARG A 89 19.66 13.86 18.08
C ARG A 89 19.73 12.94 16.87
N LEU A 90 19.94 13.53 15.70
CA LEU A 90 20.41 12.85 14.49
C LEU A 90 21.75 13.47 14.11
N GLY A 91 22.85 12.91 14.64
CA GLY A 91 24.14 13.61 14.66
C GLY A 91 24.00 14.93 15.44
N ASP A 92 24.31 16.04 14.78
CA ASP A 92 24.15 17.41 15.30
C ASP A 92 22.79 18.06 14.98
N ILE A 93 21.82 17.33 14.42
CA ILE A 93 20.46 17.82 14.09
C ILE A 93 19.47 17.50 15.23
N TRP A 94 18.51 18.39 15.48
CA TRP A 94 17.41 18.15 16.43
C TRP A 94 16.12 17.69 15.73
N LEU A 95 15.53 16.61 16.26
CA LEU A 95 14.20 16.13 15.89
C LEU A 95 13.29 16.13 17.12
N GLN A 96 12.10 16.73 17.01
CA GLN A 96 11.12 16.77 18.09
C GLN A 96 10.21 15.54 18.03
N MET A 97 10.06 14.84 19.16
CA MET A 97 9.12 13.74 19.33
C MET A 97 7.70 14.27 19.62
N PRO A 98 6.65 13.49 19.33
CA PRO A 98 5.32 13.86 19.79
C PRO A 98 5.24 13.84 21.32
N LEU A 99 4.34 14.65 21.89
CA LEU A 99 4.09 14.63 23.34
C LEU A 99 3.53 13.29 23.79
N LEU A 100 2.63 12.72 22.98
CA LEU A 100 2.01 11.40 23.16
C LEU A 100 1.92 10.72 21.80
N TRP A 101 2.12 9.40 21.79
CA TRP A 101 1.95 8.57 20.60
C TRP A 101 0.47 8.22 20.39
N THR A 102 -0.32 9.22 19.97
CA THR A 102 -1.69 9.04 19.49
C THR A 102 -1.72 8.39 18.10
N GLU A 103 -2.88 7.94 17.64
CA GLU A 103 -3.05 7.39 16.29
C GLU A 103 -2.55 8.36 15.20
N ASN A 104 -2.90 9.64 15.31
CA ASN A 104 -2.41 10.69 14.38
C ASN A 104 -0.90 10.89 14.45
N ALA A 105 -0.30 10.78 15.65
CA ALA A 105 1.15 10.88 15.80
C ALA A 105 1.84 9.65 15.19
N VAL A 106 1.31 8.45 15.42
CA VAL A 106 1.81 7.21 14.82
C VAL A 106 1.77 7.30 13.29
N ASP A 107 0.64 7.73 12.72
CA ASP A 107 0.53 7.90 11.27
C ASP A 107 1.53 8.93 10.73
N GLY A 108 1.49 10.16 11.25
CA GLY A 108 2.31 11.25 10.74
C GLY A 108 3.82 11.10 10.98
N PHE A 109 4.24 10.30 11.97
CA PHE A 109 5.67 10.04 12.23
C PHE A 109 6.15 8.76 11.56
N LEU A 110 5.39 7.67 11.53
CA LEU A 110 5.91 6.35 11.15
C LEU A 110 5.39 5.86 9.80
N ASN A 111 4.15 6.19 9.44
CA ASN A 111 3.42 5.59 8.33
C ASN A 111 3.76 6.21 6.97
N HIS A 112 4.97 5.94 6.47
CA HIS A 112 5.36 6.45 5.15
C HIS A 112 4.56 5.84 4.01
N GLU A 113 3.97 4.64 4.17
CA GLU A 113 3.11 4.05 3.15
C GLU A 113 1.88 4.94 2.88
N HIS A 114 1.21 5.41 3.95
CA HIS A 114 0.06 6.31 3.81
C HIS A 114 0.44 7.79 3.55
N ASN A 115 1.70 8.15 3.76
CA ASN A 115 2.21 9.52 3.66
C ASN A 115 3.19 9.69 2.47
N ASN A 116 2.97 8.99 1.35
CA ASN A 116 3.74 9.10 0.11
C ASN A 116 5.26 8.97 0.28
N GLY A 117 5.71 7.98 1.05
CA GLY A 117 7.13 7.75 1.35
C GLY A 117 7.72 8.63 2.45
N LYS A 118 6.92 9.45 3.14
CA LYS A 118 7.41 10.46 4.11
C LYS A 118 7.15 10.02 5.55
N SER A 119 8.22 9.77 6.30
CA SER A 119 8.16 9.49 7.74
C SER A 119 9.50 9.86 8.40
N ILE A 120 9.55 9.82 9.74
CA ILE A 120 10.83 9.92 10.46
C ILE A 120 11.74 8.73 10.14
N LEU A 121 11.15 7.56 9.89
CA LEU A 121 11.90 6.34 9.54
C LEU A 121 12.71 6.58 8.25
N MET A 122 12.02 7.07 7.21
CA MET A 122 12.66 7.37 5.91
C MET A 122 13.62 8.56 5.98
N THR A 123 13.35 9.54 6.86
CA THR A 123 14.23 10.72 7.03
C THR A 123 15.58 10.32 7.61
N ILE A 124 15.60 9.53 8.68
CA ILE A 124 16.84 9.04 9.29
C ILE A 124 17.55 8.07 8.33
N ASP A 125 16.81 7.14 7.71
CA ASP A 125 17.37 6.16 6.76
C ASP A 125 17.96 6.82 5.50
N SER A 126 17.48 8.00 5.12
CA SER A 126 17.97 8.73 3.94
C SER A 126 19.41 9.21 4.04
N LEU A 127 20.01 9.27 5.24
CA LEU A 127 21.41 9.67 5.40
C LEU A 127 22.36 8.79 4.56
N PRO A 128 23.53 9.31 4.15
CA PRO A 128 24.60 8.48 3.59
C PRO A 128 25.00 7.32 4.50
N ASP A 129 25.37 6.16 3.93
CA ASP A 129 25.77 4.97 4.70
C ASP A 129 27.04 5.17 5.55
N LYS A 130 27.88 6.16 5.20
CA LYS A 130 29.02 6.58 6.03
C LYS A 130 28.61 7.05 7.44
N TYR A 131 27.35 7.45 7.63
CA TYR A 131 26.78 7.87 8.92
C TYR A 131 25.90 6.78 9.57
N SER A 132 26.24 5.50 9.33
CA SER A 132 25.47 4.36 9.84
C SER A 132 25.35 4.33 11.37
N GLN A 133 26.37 4.79 12.11
CA GLN A 133 26.33 4.84 13.57
C GLN A 133 25.30 5.88 14.05
N GLU A 134 25.29 7.07 13.47
CA GLU A 134 24.34 8.14 13.77
C GLU A 134 22.91 7.72 13.40
N LYS A 135 22.72 7.01 12.27
CA LYS A 135 21.44 6.40 11.89
C LYS A 135 20.92 5.46 12.99
N VAL A 136 21.76 4.52 13.42
CA VAL A 136 21.37 3.52 14.44
C VAL A 136 21.04 4.20 15.76
N GLN A 137 21.86 5.15 16.20
CA GLN A 137 21.63 5.84 17.47
C GLN A 137 20.33 6.65 17.47
N ALA A 138 20.03 7.38 16.40
CA ALA A 138 18.78 8.11 16.27
C ALA A 138 17.56 7.18 16.26
N MET A 139 17.64 6.03 15.58
CA MET A 139 16.57 5.03 15.62
C MET A 139 16.42 4.38 17.00
N GLU A 140 17.49 4.12 17.73
CA GLU A 140 17.40 3.63 19.11
C GLU A 140 16.68 4.61 20.01
N ASP A 141 16.96 5.91 19.88
CA ASP A 141 16.29 6.96 20.66
C ASP A 141 14.81 7.10 20.28
N LEU A 142 14.46 6.96 19.00
CA LEU A 142 13.08 6.85 18.55
C LEU A 142 12.38 5.63 19.15
N VAL A 143 13.03 4.45 19.14
CA VAL A 143 12.47 3.22 19.72
C VAL A 143 12.30 3.36 21.24
N LYS A 144 13.22 4.02 21.96
CA LYS A 144 13.06 4.31 23.39
C LYS A 144 11.81 5.18 23.64
N SER A 145 11.56 6.18 22.80
CA SER A 145 10.34 7.00 22.87
C SER A 145 9.08 6.17 22.65
N LEU A 146 9.07 5.31 21.63
CA LEU A 146 7.95 4.41 21.34
C LEU A 146 7.70 3.42 22.48
N ARG A 147 8.77 2.81 23.03
CA ARG A 147 8.71 1.90 24.18
C ARG A 147 8.15 2.60 25.42
N GLY A 148 8.55 3.85 25.66
CA GLY A 148 8.02 4.68 26.75
C GLY A 148 6.54 5.05 26.60
N GLY A 149 6.05 5.15 25.36
CA GLY A 149 4.66 5.51 25.03
C GLY A 149 3.61 4.44 25.32
N ARG A 150 4.01 3.20 25.65
CA ARG A 150 3.11 2.05 25.91
C ARG A 150 2.05 1.85 24.82
N LEU A 151 2.48 1.89 23.57
CA LEU A 151 1.62 1.64 22.41
C LEU A 151 0.95 0.27 22.49
N THR A 152 -0.36 0.24 22.28
CA THR A 152 -1.12 -1.02 22.15
C THR A 152 -0.88 -1.63 20.77
N GLU A 153 -1.13 -2.93 20.64
CA GLU A 153 -1.08 -3.63 19.36
C GLU A 153 -1.97 -2.96 18.29
N ALA A 154 -3.18 -2.55 18.67
CA ALA A 154 -4.09 -1.86 17.76
C ALA A 154 -3.53 -0.54 17.21
N CYS A 155 -2.70 0.18 17.99
CA CYS A 155 -2.07 1.42 17.57
C CYS A 155 -0.84 1.17 16.67
N ILE A 156 -0.12 0.06 16.86
CA ILE A 156 1.04 -0.30 16.04
C ILE A 156 0.63 -0.95 14.72
N ARG A 157 -0.48 -1.71 14.70
CA ARG A 157 -0.95 -2.46 13.52
C ARG A 157 -0.93 -1.67 12.20
N PRO A 158 -1.40 -0.42 12.13
CA PRO A 158 -1.38 0.35 10.88
C PRO A 158 0.03 0.64 10.33
N VAL A 159 1.05 0.55 11.17
CA VAL A 159 2.44 0.90 10.83
C VAL A 159 3.41 -0.27 10.96
N GLU A 160 2.92 -1.48 11.17
CA GLU A 160 3.76 -2.69 11.24
C GLU A 160 4.62 -2.83 9.98
N SER A 161 4.00 -2.72 8.80
CA SER A 161 4.68 -2.77 7.50
C SER A 161 5.74 -1.67 7.38
N SER A 162 5.38 -0.41 7.67
CA SER A 162 6.33 0.71 7.63
C SER A 162 7.50 0.53 8.61
N LEU A 163 7.27 0.02 9.81
CA LEU A 163 8.35 -0.23 10.78
C LEU A 163 9.32 -1.30 10.28
N VAL A 164 8.81 -2.45 9.84
CA VAL A 164 9.67 -3.56 9.39
C VAL A 164 10.38 -3.25 8.07
N SER A 165 9.78 -2.44 7.19
CA SER A 165 10.36 -2.03 5.91
C SER A 165 11.70 -1.28 6.05
N VAL A 166 11.97 -0.72 7.23
CA VAL A 166 13.21 0.00 7.55
C VAL A 166 14.01 -0.79 8.59
N LEU A 167 13.44 -1.05 9.76
CA LEU A 167 14.19 -1.52 10.92
C LEU A 167 14.61 -3.00 10.83
N ALA A 168 14.00 -3.80 9.95
CA ALA A 168 14.39 -5.20 9.74
C ALA A 168 15.62 -5.36 8.82
N HIS A 169 16.21 -4.25 8.36
CA HIS A 169 17.35 -4.23 7.45
C HIS A 169 18.61 -3.70 8.14
N PRO A 170 19.82 -4.06 7.67
CA PRO A 170 21.05 -3.38 8.07
C PRO A 170 20.97 -1.86 7.79
N PRO A 171 21.57 -1.02 8.64
CA PRO A 171 22.40 -1.36 9.80
C PRO A 171 21.62 -1.67 11.08
N TYR A 172 20.30 -1.50 11.10
CA TYR A 172 19.47 -1.55 12.31
C TYR A 172 19.40 -2.94 12.95
N THR A 173 19.56 -4.01 12.16
CA THR A 173 19.60 -5.40 12.63
C THR A 173 20.76 -5.71 13.58
N GLN A 174 21.79 -4.85 13.59
CA GLN A 174 22.96 -4.98 14.47
C GLN A 174 22.68 -4.41 15.88
N SER A 175 21.71 -3.51 16.04
CA SER A 175 21.32 -2.97 17.34
C SER A 175 20.51 -4.01 18.12
N ALA A 176 20.99 -4.34 19.33
CA ALA A 176 20.27 -5.23 20.24
C ALA A 176 18.92 -4.64 20.68
N LEU A 177 18.86 -3.33 20.92
CA LEU A 177 17.65 -2.64 21.37
C LEU A 177 16.58 -2.63 20.29
N ILE A 178 16.95 -2.29 19.05
CA ILE A 178 16.01 -2.27 17.92
C ILE A 178 15.53 -3.69 17.63
N ARG A 179 16.45 -4.67 17.56
CA ARG A 179 16.10 -6.07 17.27
C ARG A 179 15.16 -6.67 18.31
N GLU A 180 15.43 -6.45 19.60
CA GLU A 180 14.57 -6.93 20.69
C GLU A 180 13.16 -6.32 20.60
N TRP A 181 13.07 -5.01 20.34
CA TRP A 181 11.79 -4.34 20.22
C TRP A 181 11.02 -4.74 18.95
N LEU A 182 11.72 -4.92 17.82
CA LEU A 182 11.12 -5.23 16.53
C LEU A 182 10.65 -6.69 16.44
N GLY A 183 11.25 -7.63 17.16
CA GLY A 183 10.90 -9.06 17.10
C GLY A 183 9.38 -9.32 17.17
N PRO A 184 8.68 -8.90 18.24
CA PRO A 184 7.23 -9.07 18.35
C PRO A 184 6.43 -8.28 17.29
N VAL A 185 6.96 -7.16 16.79
CA VAL A 185 6.30 -6.38 15.72
C VAL A 185 6.36 -7.14 14.40
N GLN A 186 7.52 -7.72 14.07
CA GLN A 186 7.72 -8.53 12.87
C GLN A 186 6.92 -9.83 12.91
N GLU A 187 6.83 -10.49 14.07
CA GLU A 187 5.99 -11.69 14.25
C GLU A 187 4.51 -11.40 14.02
N ARG A 188 3.98 -10.29 14.57
CA ARG A 188 2.61 -9.86 14.32
C ARG A 188 2.37 -9.46 12.88
N PHE A 189 3.29 -8.70 12.29
CA PHE A 189 3.26 -8.40 10.86
C PHE A 189 3.11 -9.69 10.05
N PHE A 190 4.00 -10.66 10.25
CA PHE A 190 3.95 -11.94 9.53
C PHE A 190 2.64 -12.69 9.76
N ALA A 191 2.15 -12.78 11.00
CA ALA A 191 0.87 -13.43 11.29
C ALA A 191 -0.32 -12.74 10.58
N HIS A 192 -0.35 -11.41 10.56
CA HIS A 192 -1.36 -10.63 9.84
C HIS A 192 -1.26 -10.85 8.32
N GLN A 193 -0.05 -10.96 7.76
CA GLN A 193 0.15 -11.28 6.35
C GLN A 193 -0.36 -12.68 6.01
N CYS A 194 -0.07 -13.69 6.83
CA CYS A 194 -0.61 -15.05 6.67
C CYS A 194 -2.13 -15.06 6.70
N GLN A 195 -2.75 -14.37 7.65
CA GLN A 195 -4.22 -14.29 7.76
C GLN A 195 -4.87 -13.58 6.57
N THR A 196 -4.18 -12.60 5.98
CA THR A 196 -4.75 -11.75 4.92
C THR A 196 -4.55 -12.34 3.53
N TYR A 197 -3.35 -12.85 3.25
CA TYR A 197 -2.90 -13.18 1.89
C TYR A 197 -2.62 -14.65 1.66
N ASN A 198 -2.88 -15.54 2.62
CA ASN A 198 -2.79 -16.98 2.32
C ASN A 198 -3.86 -17.41 1.29
N ASP A 199 -5.07 -16.88 1.45
CA ASP A 199 -6.24 -17.27 0.66
C ASP A 199 -6.65 -16.20 -0.36
N VAL A 200 -5.84 -15.13 -0.49
CA VAL A 200 -6.12 -13.95 -1.32
C VAL A 200 -4.83 -13.52 -2.02
N PRO A 201 -4.89 -13.15 -3.32
CA PRO A 201 -3.73 -12.65 -4.03
C PRO A 201 -3.11 -11.43 -3.35
N LEU A 202 -1.79 -11.46 -3.22
CA LEU A 202 -1.00 -10.29 -2.90
C LEU A 202 -1.08 -9.32 -4.09
N PRO A 203 -1.34 -8.01 -3.87
CA PRO A 203 -1.20 -7.02 -4.93
C PRO A 203 0.20 -7.10 -5.54
N THR A 204 0.30 -6.92 -6.86
CA THR A 204 1.59 -7.04 -7.57
C THR A 204 2.62 -6.12 -6.90
N PRO A 205 3.71 -6.66 -6.33
CA PRO A 205 4.67 -5.87 -5.57
C PRO A 205 5.32 -4.79 -6.42
N ASP A 206 5.23 -3.53 -5.97
CA ASP A 206 5.98 -2.42 -6.53
C ASP A 206 7.46 -2.46 -6.07
N THR A 207 8.26 -1.50 -6.55
CA THR A 207 9.69 -1.39 -6.19
C THR A 207 9.90 -1.33 -4.68
N TYR A 208 9.07 -0.60 -3.94
CA TYR A 208 9.18 -0.48 -2.48
C TYR A 208 8.95 -1.83 -1.81
N TYR A 209 7.87 -2.52 -2.18
CA TYR A 209 7.53 -3.82 -1.60
C TYR A 209 8.59 -4.88 -1.92
N GLN A 210 9.11 -4.88 -3.15
CA GLN A 210 10.18 -5.79 -3.58
C GLN A 210 11.48 -5.58 -2.79
N GLN A 211 11.85 -4.32 -2.54
CA GLN A 211 13.11 -4.00 -1.87
C GLN A 211 13.04 -4.08 -0.35
N ARG A 212 11.88 -3.81 0.26
CA ARG A 212 11.75 -3.61 1.72
C ARG A 212 10.82 -4.57 2.42
N ILE A 213 9.88 -5.22 1.75
CA ILE A 213 8.91 -6.13 2.40
C ILE A 213 9.20 -7.59 2.09
N LEU A 214 9.48 -7.93 0.83
CA LEU A 214 9.81 -9.30 0.46
C LEU A 214 10.98 -9.89 1.27
N PRO A 215 12.11 -9.18 1.50
CA PRO A 215 13.20 -9.70 2.34
C PRO A 215 12.75 -10.03 3.77
N VAL A 216 11.84 -9.22 4.33
CA VAL A 216 11.28 -9.42 5.68
C VAL A 216 10.41 -10.66 5.74
N LEU A 217 9.57 -10.89 4.71
CA LEU A 217 8.75 -12.10 4.63
C LEU A 217 9.61 -13.36 4.50
N LEU A 218 10.67 -13.31 3.69
CA LEU A 218 11.64 -14.42 3.61
C LEU A 218 12.31 -14.68 4.97
N ASP A 219 12.73 -13.64 5.70
CA ASP A 219 13.29 -13.80 7.05
C ASP A 219 12.28 -14.39 8.06
N SER A 220 11.01 -14.00 7.98
CA SER A 220 9.96 -14.58 8.82
C SER A 220 9.68 -16.06 8.51
N PHE A 221 9.66 -16.46 7.24
CA PHE A 221 9.53 -17.87 6.85
C PHE A 221 10.77 -18.70 7.24
N ASP A 222 11.97 -18.12 7.11
CA ASP A 222 13.23 -18.73 7.53
C ASP A 222 13.26 -19.01 9.05
N ARG A 223 12.76 -18.06 9.86
CA ARG A 223 12.62 -18.23 11.32
C ARG A 223 11.49 -19.18 11.71
N ASN A 224 10.49 -19.37 10.85
CA ASN A 224 9.32 -20.21 11.09
C ASN A 224 9.04 -21.14 9.90
N SER A 225 9.88 -22.16 9.72
CA SER A 225 9.82 -23.06 8.58
C SER A 225 8.50 -23.83 8.46
N ALA A 226 7.79 -24.08 9.57
CA ALA A 226 6.48 -24.72 9.57
C ALA A 226 5.41 -23.90 8.82
N ALA A 227 5.58 -22.57 8.75
CA ALA A 227 4.67 -21.70 8.03
C ALA A 227 4.75 -21.90 6.50
N MET A 228 5.86 -22.43 5.97
CA MET A 228 6.00 -22.66 4.52
C MET A 228 4.95 -23.62 3.96
N THR A 229 4.54 -24.61 4.77
CA THR A 229 3.50 -25.59 4.39
C THR A 229 2.14 -25.27 4.97
N THR A 230 2.08 -24.76 6.20
CA THR A 230 0.80 -24.36 6.84
C THR A 230 0.17 -23.14 6.16
N HIS A 231 1.00 -22.27 5.59
CA HIS A 231 0.58 -21.08 4.83
C HIS A 231 1.18 -21.12 3.41
N SER A 232 1.02 -22.26 2.73
CA SER A 232 1.57 -22.51 1.40
C SER A 232 1.09 -21.51 0.35
N GLY A 233 -0.14 -20.98 0.49
CA GLY A 233 -0.69 -19.95 -0.38
C GLY A 233 0.12 -18.66 -0.33
N LEU A 234 0.40 -18.14 0.88
CA LEU A 234 1.26 -16.95 1.02
C LEU A 234 2.70 -17.26 0.64
N PHE A 235 3.24 -18.40 1.08
CA PHE A 235 4.63 -18.77 0.82
C PHE A 235 4.94 -18.79 -0.68
N ASN A 236 4.13 -19.50 -1.48
CA ASN A 236 4.35 -19.58 -2.93
C ASN A 236 4.23 -18.21 -3.62
N GLN A 237 3.32 -17.34 -3.18
CA GLN A 237 3.22 -15.96 -3.69
C GLN A 237 4.49 -15.15 -3.41
N VAL A 238 5.02 -15.23 -2.18
CA VAL A 238 6.26 -14.53 -1.79
C VAL A 238 7.44 -15.02 -2.62
N ILE A 239 7.59 -16.34 -2.78
CA ILE A 239 8.68 -16.92 -3.58
C ILE A 239 8.55 -16.47 -5.04
N LEU A 240 7.37 -16.58 -5.64
CA LEU A 240 7.13 -16.12 -7.01
C LEU A 240 7.57 -14.67 -7.21
N HIS A 241 7.12 -13.76 -6.34
CA HIS A 241 7.43 -12.34 -6.48
C HIS A 241 8.91 -12.04 -6.20
N CYS A 242 9.56 -12.76 -5.29
CA CYS A 242 11.02 -12.68 -5.12
C CYS A 242 11.76 -13.07 -6.40
N MET A 243 11.34 -14.16 -7.06
CA MET A 243 12.00 -14.68 -8.26
C MET A 243 11.71 -13.85 -9.51
N THR A 244 10.56 -13.17 -9.59
CA THR A 244 10.08 -12.47 -10.79
C THR A 244 10.17 -10.95 -10.74
N GLY A 245 10.18 -10.36 -9.54
CA GLY A 245 10.26 -8.91 -9.34
C GLY A 245 11.53 -8.33 -9.96
N VAL A 246 11.43 -7.21 -10.65
CA VAL A 246 12.56 -6.59 -11.38
C VAL A 246 13.56 -5.88 -10.45
N ASP A 247 13.09 -5.40 -9.30
CA ASP A 247 13.86 -4.63 -8.33
C ASP A 247 14.34 -5.47 -7.12
N CYS A 248 14.05 -6.77 -7.12
CA CYS A 248 14.57 -7.71 -6.15
C CYS A 248 16.09 -7.84 -6.29
N THR A 249 16.81 -7.69 -5.18
CA THR A 249 18.26 -7.94 -5.12
C THR A 249 18.58 -9.41 -5.36
N ASP A 250 19.80 -9.71 -5.84
CA ASP A 250 20.25 -11.09 -6.01
C ASP A 250 20.22 -11.88 -4.70
N GLY A 251 20.52 -11.23 -3.57
CA GLY A 251 20.41 -11.83 -2.24
C GLY A 251 18.98 -12.25 -1.89
N THR A 252 17.97 -11.44 -2.28
CA THR A 252 16.56 -11.79 -2.14
C THR A 252 16.22 -13.04 -2.97
N ARG A 253 16.64 -13.11 -4.24
CA ARG A 253 16.38 -14.26 -5.11
C ARG A 253 17.05 -15.53 -4.61
N GLN A 254 18.31 -15.44 -4.18
CA GLN A 254 19.05 -16.57 -3.63
C GLN A 254 18.41 -17.10 -2.35
N LYS A 255 18.01 -16.21 -1.43
CA LYS A 255 17.31 -16.62 -0.21
C LYS A 255 15.96 -17.28 -0.50
N ALA A 256 15.20 -16.74 -1.47
CA ALA A 256 13.93 -17.33 -1.90
C ALA A 256 14.14 -18.73 -2.50
N ALA A 257 15.09 -18.90 -3.41
CA ALA A 257 15.41 -20.21 -3.99
C ALA A 257 15.79 -21.24 -2.90
N ALA A 258 16.62 -20.85 -1.92
CA ALA A 258 17.03 -21.71 -0.82
C ALA A 258 15.85 -22.11 0.11
N LEU A 259 14.93 -21.19 0.40
CA LEU A 259 13.72 -21.51 1.16
C LEU A 259 12.78 -22.42 0.37
N TYR A 260 12.70 -22.25 -0.95
CA TYR A 260 11.90 -23.13 -1.79
C TYR A 260 12.45 -24.56 -1.84
N GLU A 261 13.77 -24.73 -1.84
CA GLU A 261 14.42 -26.04 -1.70
C GLU A 261 14.01 -26.73 -0.39
N GLN A 262 13.98 -26.01 0.73
CA GLN A 262 13.51 -26.55 2.02
C GLN A 262 12.03 -26.95 1.97
N TYR A 263 11.20 -26.15 1.30
CA TYR A 263 9.78 -26.47 1.09
C TYR A 263 9.60 -27.74 0.26
N LEU A 264 10.33 -27.89 -0.84
CA LEU A 264 10.28 -29.08 -1.69
C LEU A 264 10.78 -30.34 -0.98
N ALA A 265 11.78 -30.21 -0.10
CA ALA A 265 12.27 -31.30 0.73
C ALA A 265 11.30 -31.71 1.86
N HIS A 266 10.24 -30.91 2.13
CA HIS A 266 9.31 -31.19 3.21
C HIS A 266 8.49 -32.48 2.94
N PRO A 267 8.26 -33.35 3.94
CA PRO A 267 7.54 -34.63 3.74
C PRO A 267 6.12 -34.52 3.19
N ALA A 268 5.46 -33.37 3.38
CA ALA A 268 4.14 -33.10 2.82
C ALA A 268 4.16 -32.65 1.35
N VAL A 269 5.33 -32.27 0.82
CA VAL A 269 5.49 -31.71 -0.54
C VAL A 269 6.23 -32.70 -1.44
N SER A 270 7.29 -33.33 -0.93
CA SER A 270 8.14 -34.23 -1.71
C SER A 270 7.41 -35.39 -2.42
N PRO A 271 6.30 -35.97 -1.90
CA PRO A 271 5.54 -36.98 -2.65
C PRO A 271 4.90 -36.46 -3.94
N HIS A 272 4.70 -35.15 -4.06
CA HIS A 272 4.12 -34.51 -5.25
C HIS A 272 5.17 -34.12 -6.29
N ILE A 273 6.46 -34.28 -5.99
CA ILE A 273 7.55 -33.98 -6.93
C ILE A 273 7.64 -35.13 -7.94
N HIS A 274 7.17 -34.88 -9.16
CA HIS A 274 7.21 -35.84 -10.25
C HIS A 274 8.39 -35.53 -11.19
N ASN A 275 9.47 -36.33 -11.15
CA ASN A 275 10.70 -36.10 -11.92
C ASN A 275 10.48 -36.02 -13.45
N GLY A 276 9.39 -36.57 -13.99
CA GLY A 276 9.07 -36.43 -15.41
C GLY A 276 8.45 -35.08 -15.83
N LEU A 277 8.09 -34.22 -14.88
CA LEU A 277 7.34 -32.98 -15.15
C LEU A 277 7.87 -31.75 -14.40
N PHE A 278 8.33 -31.91 -13.15
CA PHE A 278 8.64 -30.78 -12.28
C PHE A 278 9.99 -30.13 -12.62
N GLY A 279 9.98 -28.80 -12.77
CA GLY A 279 11.17 -27.95 -12.88
C GLY A 279 12.18 -28.43 -13.92
N ASN A 280 13.38 -28.77 -13.46
CA ASN A 280 14.50 -29.25 -14.28
C ASN A 280 14.50 -30.78 -14.52
N TYR A 281 13.41 -31.48 -14.15
CA TYR A 281 13.25 -32.93 -14.22
C TYR A 281 14.10 -33.76 -13.24
N ASP A 282 14.89 -33.11 -12.37
CA ASP A 282 15.71 -33.75 -11.33
C ASP A 282 15.18 -33.44 -9.91
N GLY A 283 13.91 -33.05 -9.80
CA GLY A 283 13.26 -32.71 -8.53
C GLY A 283 13.61 -31.33 -7.99
N SER A 284 14.19 -30.46 -8.82
CA SER A 284 14.47 -29.05 -8.49
C SER A 284 13.84 -28.10 -9.51
N PRO A 285 13.51 -26.86 -9.15
CA PRO A 285 13.06 -25.86 -10.11
C PRO A 285 14.15 -25.50 -11.13
N ASP A 286 13.74 -25.18 -12.36
CA ASP A 286 14.59 -24.48 -13.33
C ASP A 286 14.29 -22.98 -13.30
N TRP A 287 15.00 -22.25 -12.42
CA TRP A 287 14.83 -20.80 -12.29
C TRP A 287 15.34 -19.98 -13.49
N THR A 288 15.98 -20.62 -14.49
CA THR A 288 16.51 -19.91 -15.66
C THR A 288 15.44 -19.60 -16.70
N THR A 289 14.30 -20.29 -16.64
CA THR A 289 13.16 -20.08 -17.54
C THR A 289 11.85 -19.98 -16.76
N ARG A 290 10.99 -19.05 -17.18
CA ARG A 290 9.67 -18.87 -16.55
C ARG A 290 8.63 -19.89 -17.02
N ALA A 291 8.88 -20.52 -18.17
CA ALA A 291 8.00 -21.53 -18.74
C ALA A 291 8.12 -22.91 -18.06
N ALA A 292 9.16 -23.14 -17.24
CA ALA A 292 9.30 -24.38 -16.48
C ALA A 292 8.28 -24.44 -15.33
N ASP A 293 7.74 -25.63 -15.09
CA ASP A 293 6.79 -25.95 -14.03
C ASP A 293 7.48 -26.00 -12.67
N ASN A 294 7.83 -24.80 -12.19
CA ASN A 294 8.68 -24.58 -11.01
C ASN A 294 7.90 -24.58 -9.69
N PHE A 295 6.57 -24.46 -9.73
CA PHE A 295 5.76 -24.25 -8.53
C PHE A 295 4.85 -25.43 -8.22
N LEU A 296 4.85 -25.85 -6.95
CA LEU A 296 3.94 -26.83 -6.36
C LEU A 296 3.16 -26.17 -5.21
N LEU A 297 1.85 -26.08 -5.35
CA LEU A 297 0.95 -25.56 -4.33
C LEU A 297 0.16 -26.71 -3.70
N LEU A 298 0.19 -26.82 -2.37
CA LEU A 298 -0.62 -27.80 -1.63
C LEU A 298 -2.08 -27.36 -1.61
N SER A 299 -3.01 -28.31 -1.68
CA SER A 299 -4.42 -28.04 -1.38
C SER A 299 -4.59 -27.63 0.08
N SER A 300 -5.52 -26.70 0.32
CA SER A 300 -5.89 -26.23 1.65
C SER A 300 -6.78 -27.22 2.43
N GLN A 301 -7.26 -28.29 1.78
CA GLN A 301 -8.18 -29.27 2.36
C GLN A 301 -7.64 -30.70 2.32
N ASP A 302 -7.03 -31.11 1.21
CA ASP A 302 -6.55 -32.48 0.99
C ASP A 302 -5.03 -32.48 0.82
N SER A 303 -4.31 -33.01 1.82
CA SER A 303 -2.83 -33.06 1.82
C SER A 303 -2.26 -33.87 0.65
N ASP A 304 -3.06 -34.79 0.09
CA ASP A 304 -2.64 -35.65 -1.01
C ASP A 304 -2.92 -35.02 -2.38
N THR A 305 -3.46 -33.80 -2.42
CA THR A 305 -3.72 -33.04 -3.65
C THR A 305 -2.81 -31.81 -3.74
N ALA A 306 -2.19 -31.62 -4.90
CA ALA A 306 -1.36 -30.45 -5.19
C ALA A 306 -1.59 -29.95 -6.62
N MET A 307 -1.24 -28.69 -6.87
CA MET A 307 -1.24 -28.09 -8.19
C MET A 307 0.18 -27.75 -8.61
N MET A 308 0.54 -28.14 -9.83
CA MET A 308 1.83 -27.85 -10.44
C MET A 308 1.65 -26.96 -11.67
N LEU A 309 2.43 -25.89 -11.73
CA LEU A 309 2.35 -24.91 -12.82
C LEU A 309 3.63 -24.09 -12.98
N SER A 310 3.75 -23.47 -14.15
CA SER A 310 4.88 -22.61 -14.50
C SER A 310 4.88 -21.27 -13.78
N THR A 311 6.02 -20.60 -13.81
CA THR A 311 6.18 -19.24 -13.28
C THR A 311 5.28 -18.26 -14.03
N ASP A 312 5.21 -18.37 -15.36
CA ASP A 312 4.38 -17.49 -16.20
C ASP A 312 2.88 -17.72 -15.92
N THR A 313 2.43 -18.97 -15.83
CA THR A 313 1.04 -19.27 -15.48
C THR A 313 0.70 -18.71 -14.10
N LEU A 314 1.53 -18.98 -13.09
CA LEU A 314 1.24 -18.57 -11.72
C LEU A 314 1.13 -17.04 -11.58
N LEU A 315 1.97 -16.27 -12.29
CA LEU A 315 1.84 -14.80 -12.35
C LEU A 315 0.46 -14.38 -12.86
N THR A 316 0.01 -14.95 -13.98
CA THR A 316 -1.28 -14.60 -14.59
C THR A 316 -2.48 -15.09 -13.80
N MET A 317 -2.37 -16.19 -13.04
CA MET A 317 -3.47 -16.67 -12.20
C MET A 317 -3.59 -15.90 -10.88
N LEU A 318 -2.49 -15.36 -10.34
CA LEU A 318 -2.52 -14.51 -9.14
C LEU A 318 -2.95 -13.07 -9.46
N ASN A 319 -2.56 -12.53 -10.61
CA ASN A 319 -2.98 -11.22 -11.08
C ASN A 319 -3.59 -11.32 -12.48
N PRO A 320 -4.87 -11.72 -12.59
CA PRO A 320 -5.49 -12.05 -13.86
C PRO A 320 -5.71 -10.85 -14.77
N THR A 321 -5.44 -11.06 -16.05
CA THR A 321 -5.84 -10.16 -17.14
C THR A 321 -7.22 -10.58 -17.66
N PRO A 322 -7.90 -9.78 -18.51
CA PRO A 322 -9.20 -10.16 -19.06
C PRO A 322 -9.24 -11.54 -19.74
N ASP A 323 -8.11 -11.97 -20.31
CA ASP A 323 -7.97 -13.21 -21.10
C ASP A 323 -7.22 -14.33 -20.36
N THR A 324 -7.02 -14.23 -19.04
CA THR A 324 -6.38 -15.29 -18.26
C THR A 324 -7.13 -16.61 -18.39
N ALA A 325 -6.41 -17.65 -18.83
CA ALA A 325 -6.88 -19.03 -18.85
C ALA A 325 -6.68 -19.69 -17.47
N TRP A 326 -7.67 -20.47 -17.03
CA TRP A 326 -7.74 -21.06 -15.68
C TRP A 326 -7.62 -22.58 -15.69
N ASP A 327 -7.04 -23.16 -16.75
CA ASP A 327 -6.87 -24.59 -16.97
C ASP A 327 -5.41 -24.98 -17.34
N ASN A 328 -4.48 -24.00 -17.29
CA ASN A 328 -3.07 -24.16 -17.63
C ASN A 328 -2.22 -24.70 -16.46
N PHE A 329 -2.66 -25.77 -15.81
CA PHE A 329 -1.93 -26.41 -14.71
C PHE A 329 -2.10 -27.93 -14.74
N TYR A 330 -1.21 -28.63 -14.04
CA TYR A 330 -1.35 -30.05 -13.74
C TYR A 330 -1.91 -30.22 -12.33
N LEU A 331 -2.95 -31.04 -12.21
CA LEU A 331 -3.51 -31.42 -10.91
C LEU A 331 -2.87 -32.74 -10.48
N LEU A 332 -2.15 -32.73 -9.37
CA LEU A 332 -1.48 -33.91 -8.84
C LEU A 332 -2.28 -34.47 -7.68
N ARG A 333 -2.51 -35.79 -7.67
CA ARG A 333 -3.09 -36.49 -6.53
C ARG A 333 -2.28 -37.74 -6.22
N ALA A 334 -1.75 -37.82 -5.01
CA ALA A 334 -0.83 -38.88 -4.59
C ALA A 334 0.35 -39.11 -5.57
N GLY A 335 0.90 -38.02 -6.13
CA GLY A 335 2.06 -38.05 -7.06
C GLY A 335 1.73 -38.33 -8.53
N GLU A 336 0.46 -38.53 -8.88
CA GLU A 336 0.00 -38.81 -10.25
C GLU A 336 -0.78 -37.63 -10.85
N ASN A 337 -0.62 -37.40 -12.16
CA ASN A 337 -1.34 -36.34 -12.89
C ASN A 337 -2.79 -36.75 -13.19
N VAL A 338 -3.74 -35.94 -12.76
CA VAL A 338 -5.19 -36.16 -12.89
C VAL A 338 -5.76 -35.29 -14.01
N SER A 339 -6.67 -35.86 -14.81
CA SER A 339 -7.37 -35.11 -15.86
C SER A 339 -8.29 -34.03 -15.27
N THR A 340 -8.13 -32.80 -15.75
CA THR A 340 -8.94 -31.63 -15.35
C THR A 340 -10.10 -31.33 -16.30
N ALA A 341 -10.23 -32.06 -17.42
CA ALA A 341 -11.19 -31.74 -18.49
C ALA A 341 -12.68 -31.74 -18.07
N GLN A 342 -13.01 -32.43 -16.97
CA GLN A 342 -14.38 -32.50 -16.43
C GLN A 342 -14.54 -31.77 -15.10
N ILE A 343 -13.49 -31.11 -14.61
CA ILE A 343 -13.49 -30.40 -13.34
C ILE A 343 -13.62 -28.91 -13.65
N SER A 344 -14.66 -28.26 -13.12
CA SER A 344 -14.76 -26.81 -13.17
C SER A 344 -13.63 -26.18 -12.35
N PRO A 345 -12.77 -25.33 -12.94
CA PRO A 345 -11.69 -24.66 -12.20
C PRO A 345 -12.20 -23.89 -10.98
N VAL A 346 -13.39 -23.29 -11.06
CA VAL A 346 -13.98 -22.52 -9.95
C VAL A 346 -14.34 -23.42 -8.77
N GLU A 347 -14.86 -24.63 -9.03
CA GLU A 347 -15.17 -25.58 -7.96
C GLU A 347 -13.89 -26.13 -7.32
N LEU A 348 -12.87 -26.41 -8.14
CA LEU A 348 -11.54 -26.79 -7.65
C LEU A 348 -10.93 -25.70 -6.76
N PHE A 349 -10.96 -24.44 -7.19
CA PHE A 349 -10.39 -23.34 -6.40
C PHE A 349 -11.17 -23.09 -5.12
N ARG A 350 -12.50 -23.27 -5.13
CA ARG A 350 -13.32 -23.12 -3.94
C ARG A 350 -12.96 -24.14 -2.86
N HIS A 351 -12.68 -25.37 -3.26
CA HIS A 351 -12.36 -26.45 -2.33
C HIS A 351 -10.88 -26.42 -1.95
N ASP A 352 -9.98 -26.38 -2.92
CA ASP A 352 -8.56 -26.71 -2.71
C ASP A 352 -7.62 -25.50 -2.77
N PHE A 353 -7.93 -24.48 -3.57
CA PHE A 353 -7.02 -23.35 -3.83
C PHE A 353 -7.70 -21.98 -3.70
N PRO A 354 -8.01 -21.53 -2.47
CA PRO A 354 -8.77 -20.30 -2.22
C PRO A 354 -8.19 -19.04 -2.88
N VAL A 355 -6.85 -18.95 -2.96
CA VAL A 355 -6.15 -17.82 -3.61
C VAL A 355 -6.59 -17.61 -5.07
N PHE A 356 -6.81 -18.70 -5.82
CA PHE A 356 -7.27 -18.61 -7.20
C PHE A 356 -8.78 -18.38 -7.30
N LEU A 357 -9.57 -18.78 -6.30
CA LEU A 357 -10.98 -18.42 -6.23
C LEU A 357 -11.12 -16.91 -6.04
N ALA A 358 -10.31 -16.32 -5.16
CA ALA A 358 -10.27 -14.88 -4.95
C ALA A 358 -9.84 -14.15 -6.22
N ALA A 359 -8.77 -14.60 -6.90
CA ALA A 359 -8.32 -14.03 -8.17
C ALA A 359 -9.37 -14.14 -9.30
N PHE A 360 -10.00 -15.30 -9.45
CA PHE A 360 -11.07 -15.53 -10.43
C PHE A 360 -12.26 -14.57 -10.21
N ASN A 361 -12.71 -14.45 -8.96
CA ASN A 361 -13.79 -13.52 -8.61
C ASN A 361 -13.36 -12.06 -8.81
N GLN A 362 -12.10 -11.73 -8.50
CA GLN A 362 -11.55 -10.40 -8.75
C GLN A 362 -11.57 -10.04 -10.23
N GLN A 363 -11.17 -10.94 -11.13
CA GLN A 363 -11.20 -10.72 -12.58
C GLN A 363 -12.61 -10.30 -13.04
N ALA A 364 -13.65 -10.99 -12.56
CA ALA A 364 -15.04 -10.68 -12.87
C ALA A 364 -15.48 -9.31 -12.32
N THR A 365 -15.11 -8.99 -11.08
CA THR A 365 -15.37 -7.67 -10.46
C THR A 365 -14.67 -6.55 -11.23
N GLN A 366 -13.40 -6.76 -11.57
CA GLN A 366 -12.56 -5.78 -12.25
C GLN A 366 -13.03 -5.52 -13.67
N ARG A 367 -13.54 -6.53 -14.38
CA ARG A 367 -14.16 -6.33 -15.70
C ARG A 367 -15.35 -5.38 -15.61
N ARG A 368 -16.26 -5.58 -14.65
CA ARG A 368 -17.44 -4.70 -14.47
C ARG A 368 -17.06 -3.29 -14.06
N PHE A 369 -16.06 -3.15 -13.19
CA PHE A 369 -15.56 -1.83 -12.81
C PHE A 369 -14.83 -1.14 -13.97
N GLY A 370 -14.13 -1.91 -14.82
CA GLY A 370 -13.54 -1.43 -16.07
C GLY A 370 -14.59 -0.96 -17.07
N GLU A 371 -15.69 -1.71 -17.25
CA GLU A 371 -16.83 -1.29 -18.08
C GLU A 371 -17.40 0.06 -17.61
N LEU A 372 -17.51 0.28 -16.29
CA LEU A 372 -17.91 1.59 -15.75
C LEU A 372 -16.90 2.69 -16.06
N ILE A 373 -15.60 2.39 -15.96
CA ILE A 373 -14.54 3.33 -16.32
C ILE A 373 -14.63 3.69 -17.80
N ASP A 374 -14.85 2.74 -18.70
CA ASP A 374 -15.00 2.98 -20.14
C ASP A 374 -16.25 3.81 -20.47
N ILE A 375 -17.35 3.62 -19.72
CA ILE A 375 -18.57 4.43 -19.86
C ILE A 375 -18.31 5.91 -19.50
N ILE A 376 -17.47 6.17 -18.49
CA ILE A 376 -17.15 7.53 -18.01
C ILE A 376 -16.02 8.15 -18.85
N LEU A 377 -15.00 7.36 -19.14
CA LEU A 377 -13.74 7.74 -19.77
C LEU A 377 -13.60 6.95 -21.07
N SER A 378 -14.17 7.49 -22.16
CA SER A 378 -14.06 6.88 -23.49
C SER A 378 -12.60 6.56 -23.84
N THR A 379 -12.34 5.33 -24.27
CA THR A 379 -11.00 4.88 -24.66
C THR A 379 -10.47 5.63 -25.89
N GLU A 380 -11.36 6.17 -26.73
CA GLU A 380 -11.01 6.92 -27.93
C GLU A 380 -10.65 8.38 -27.62
N GLU A 381 -11.37 9.03 -26.71
CA GLU A 381 -11.20 10.46 -26.41
C GLU A 381 -10.29 10.72 -25.20
N HIS A 382 -10.26 9.78 -24.25
CA HIS A 382 -9.60 9.93 -22.94
C HIS A 382 -8.71 8.73 -22.59
N GLY A 383 -8.18 8.04 -23.60
CA GLY A 383 -7.43 6.78 -23.43
C GLY A 383 -6.31 6.82 -22.38
N GLU A 384 -5.56 7.92 -22.27
CA GLU A 384 -4.53 8.09 -21.23
C GLU A 384 -5.13 8.06 -19.81
N LEU A 385 -6.19 8.84 -19.56
CA LEU A 385 -6.87 8.86 -18.26
C LEU A 385 -7.55 7.53 -17.97
N ASN A 386 -8.20 6.94 -18.97
CA ASN A 386 -8.83 5.63 -18.85
C ASN A 386 -7.81 4.60 -18.32
N GLN A 387 -6.64 4.51 -18.95
CA GLN A 387 -5.57 3.61 -18.52
C GLN A 387 -5.04 3.93 -17.13
N GLN A 388 -4.89 5.22 -16.77
CA GLN A 388 -4.45 5.61 -15.42
C GLN A 388 -5.45 5.19 -14.34
N PHE A 389 -6.76 5.28 -14.60
CA PHE A 389 -7.80 4.81 -13.69
C PHE A 389 -7.72 3.28 -13.53
N ILE A 390 -7.71 2.54 -14.64
CA ILE A 390 -7.60 1.07 -14.61
C ILE A 390 -6.31 0.61 -13.90
N ALA A 391 -5.17 1.24 -14.16
CA ALA A 391 -3.90 0.87 -13.54
C ALA A 391 -3.93 1.05 -12.01
N ALA A 392 -4.56 2.13 -11.53
CA ALA A 392 -4.65 2.42 -10.10
C ALA A 392 -5.49 1.39 -9.32
N THR A 393 -6.38 0.63 -9.96
CA THR A 393 -7.17 -0.42 -9.29
C THR A 393 -6.33 -1.63 -8.89
N ASN A 394 -5.13 -1.78 -9.44
CA ASN A 394 -4.23 -2.91 -9.19
C ASN A 394 -3.27 -2.69 -8.02
N GLN A 395 -3.26 -1.48 -7.43
CA GLN A 395 -2.30 -1.09 -6.41
C GLN A 395 -2.99 -0.33 -5.27
N LYS A 396 -2.40 -0.38 -4.07
CA LYS A 396 -2.87 0.37 -2.90
C LYS A 396 -2.55 1.86 -2.99
N HIS A 397 -1.46 2.18 -3.67
CA HIS A 397 -0.92 3.52 -3.78
C HIS A 397 -0.65 3.81 -5.26
N SER A 398 -0.84 5.07 -5.66
CA SER A 398 -0.47 5.57 -6.99
C SER A 398 0.53 6.70 -6.84
N THR A 399 1.55 6.69 -7.70
CA THR A 399 2.50 7.78 -7.87
C THR A 399 1.92 8.90 -8.74
N VAL A 400 0.92 8.61 -9.57
CA VAL A 400 0.20 9.58 -10.40
C VAL A 400 -0.80 10.34 -9.54
N LYS A 401 -0.66 11.67 -9.49
CA LYS A 401 -1.59 12.58 -8.80
C LYS A 401 -2.25 13.51 -9.82
N LEU A 402 -3.57 13.69 -9.73
CA LEU A 402 -4.39 14.44 -10.71
C LEU A 402 -4.94 15.74 -10.11
N ILE A 403 -4.04 16.54 -9.52
CA ILE A 403 -4.37 17.78 -8.79
C ILE A 403 -3.82 19.05 -9.45
N ASP A 404 -3.01 18.93 -10.49
CA ASP A 404 -2.54 20.08 -11.27
C ASP A 404 -3.68 20.68 -12.11
N ASP A 405 -3.55 21.95 -12.47
CA ASP A 405 -4.61 22.70 -13.17
C ASP A 405 -5.10 22.01 -14.45
N ALA A 406 -4.20 21.38 -15.20
CA ALA A 406 -4.56 20.67 -16.43
C ALA A 406 -5.40 19.41 -16.12
N SER A 407 -4.99 18.61 -15.13
CA SER A 407 -5.77 17.45 -14.68
C SER A 407 -7.12 17.85 -14.11
N VAL A 408 -7.18 18.90 -13.28
CA VAL A 408 -8.44 19.40 -12.70
C VAL A 408 -9.40 19.85 -13.79
N SER A 409 -8.93 20.63 -14.77
CA SER A 409 -9.74 21.07 -15.92
C SER A 409 -10.23 19.88 -16.77
N ARG A 410 -9.37 18.89 -16.99
CA ARG A 410 -9.69 17.69 -17.78
C ARG A 410 -10.78 16.85 -17.09
N LEU A 411 -10.62 16.58 -15.80
CA LEU A 411 -11.62 15.83 -15.02
C LEU A 411 -12.95 16.60 -14.91
N ALA A 412 -12.93 17.93 -14.74
CA ALA A 412 -14.15 18.72 -14.71
C ALA A 412 -14.96 18.59 -16.02
N THR A 413 -14.27 18.61 -17.17
CA THR A 413 -14.89 18.46 -18.50
C THR A 413 -15.57 17.09 -18.66
N ILE A 414 -15.00 16.05 -18.06
CA ILE A 414 -15.49 14.67 -18.14
C ILE A 414 -16.69 14.45 -17.20
N PHE A 415 -16.57 14.86 -15.94
CA PHE A 415 -17.54 14.50 -14.91
C PHE A 415 -18.70 15.49 -14.79
N ALA A 416 -18.52 16.78 -15.11
CA ALA A 416 -19.60 17.76 -14.98
C ALA A 416 -20.85 17.43 -15.83
N PRO A 417 -20.73 16.95 -17.08
CA PRO A 417 -21.89 16.54 -17.87
C PRO A 417 -22.66 15.35 -17.28
N LEU A 418 -21.98 14.49 -16.51
CA LEU A 418 -22.60 13.34 -15.84
C LEU A 418 -23.40 13.76 -14.60
N LEU A 419 -23.21 14.99 -14.12
CA LEU A 419 -23.70 15.51 -12.86
C LEU A 419 -24.50 16.83 -13.02
N PRO A 420 -25.59 16.88 -13.82
CA PRO A 420 -26.40 18.08 -13.96
C PRO A 420 -26.92 18.54 -12.58
N GLU A 421 -26.70 19.82 -12.27
CA GLU A 421 -27.03 20.43 -10.96
C GLU A 421 -26.38 19.70 -9.76
N GLY A 422 -25.24 19.03 -9.98
CA GLY A 422 -24.52 18.29 -8.94
C GLY A 422 -25.10 16.91 -8.61
N LYS A 423 -26.14 16.45 -9.33
CA LYS A 423 -26.76 15.14 -9.11
C LYS A 423 -26.46 14.17 -10.24
N LEU A 424 -26.38 12.88 -9.92
CA LEU A 424 -26.16 11.83 -10.90
C LEU A 424 -27.23 11.87 -12.01
N SER A 425 -26.81 12.06 -13.27
CA SER A 425 -27.76 12.17 -14.37
C SER A 425 -28.59 10.87 -14.51
N PRO A 426 -29.89 10.95 -14.82
CA PRO A 426 -30.73 9.76 -14.97
C PRO A 426 -30.22 8.80 -16.05
N ALA A 427 -29.70 9.33 -17.17
CA ALA A 427 -29.15 8.52 -18.26
C ALA A 427 -27.90 7.75 -17.80
N HIS A 428 -26.98 8.42 -17.11
CA HIS A 428 -25.78 7.77 -16.59
C HIS A 428 -26.09 6.73 -15.51
N TYR A 429 -27.06 7.00 -14.65
CA TYR A 429 -27.55 6.02 -13.67
C TYR A 429 -28.05 4.72 -14.35
N GLN A 430 -28.75 4.81 -15.48
CA GLN A 430 -29.18 3.63 -16.23
C GLN A 430 -28.01 2.86 -16.86
N HIS A 431 -26.95 3.54 -17.32
CA HIS A 431 -25.73 2.88 -17.78
C HIS A 431 -25.06 2.09 -16.64
N ILE A 432 -24.99 2.66 -15.44
CA ILE A 432 -24.46 1.97 -14.26
C ILE A 432 -25.31 0.73 -13.95
N LEU A 433 -26.64 0.84 -13.94
CA LEU A 433 -27.51 -0.31 -13.67
C LEU A 433 -27.32 -1.43 -14.71
N SER A 434 -27.12 -1.07 -15.98
CA SER A 434 -26.90 -2.06 -17.04
C SER A 434 -25.56 -2.77 -16.89
N ALA A 435 -24.47 -2.04 -16.67
CA ALA A 435 -23.13 -2.62 -16.47
C ALA A 435 -23.06 -3.58 -15.28
N TYR A 436 -23.73 -3.23 -14.17
CA TYR A 436 -23.76 -4.06 -12.97
C TYR A 436 -24.90 -5.09 -12.93
N HIS A 437 -25.70 -5.20 -13.99
CA HIS A 437 -26.84 -6.13 -14.07
C HIS A 437 -27.87 -5.92 -12.93
N LEU A 438 -28.18 -4.65 -12.65
CA LEU A 438 -29.03 -4.20 -11.54
C LEU A 438 -30.37 -3.57 -11.98
N THR A 439 -30.71 -3.62 -13.27
CA THR A 439 -31.95 -3.04 -13.81
C THR A 439 -33.21 -3.51 -13.07
N ASP A 440 -33.26 -4.79 -12.75
CA ASP A 440 -34.40 -5.44 -12.06
C ASP A 440 -34.13 -5.72 -10.57
N ALA A 441 -33.01 -5.21 -10.04
CA ALA A 441 -32.65 -5.40 -8.64
C ALA A 441 -33.49 -4.52 -7.71
N THR A 442 -33.56 -4.90 -6.43
CA THR A 442 -34.30 -4.12 -5.42
C THR A 442 -33.65 -2.74 -5.19
N PRO A 443 -34.41 -1.72 -4.76
CA PRO A 443 -33.86 -0.41 -4.43
C PRO A 443 -32.74 -0.48 -3.39
N GLN A 444 -32.86 -1.39 -2.41
CA GLN A 444 -31.81 -1.63 -1.42
C GLN A 444 -30.52 -2.12 -2.07
N LYS A 445 -30.59 -3.12 -2.97
CA LYS A 445 -29.39 -3.66 -3.62
C LYS A 445 -28.72 -2.62 -4.52
N GLN A 446 -29.51 -1.85 -5.25
CA GLN A 446 -29.01 -0.73 -6.05
C GLN A 446 -28.32 0.33 -5.16
N ALA A 447 -28.92 0.68 -4.02
CA ALA A 447 -28.32 1.61 -3.07
C ALA A 447 -27.00 1.10 -2.49
N GLU A 448 -26.93 -0.16 -2.08
CA GLU A 448 -25.70 -0.79 -1.58
C GLU A 448 -24.58 -0.77 -2.64
N THR A 449 -24.90 -1.06 -3.91
CA THR A 449 -23.93 -1.00 -5.01
C THR A 449 -23.45 0.43 -5.27
N LEU A 450 -24.36 1.40 -5.36
CA LEU A 450 -23.98 2.81 -5.56
C LEU A 450 -23.16 3.35 -4.38
N PHE A 451 -23.45 2.93 -3.16
CA PHE A 451 -22.65 3.28 -1.97
C PHE A 451 -21.22 2.73 -2.08
N CYS A 452 -21.06 1.48 -2.52
CA CYS A 452 -19.75 0.88 -2.72
C CYS A 452 -18.98 1.58 -3.87
N LEU A 453 -19.66 1.96 -4.95
CA LEU A 453 -19.07 2.77 -6.02
C LEU A 453 -18.64 4.14 -5.52
N SER A 454 -19.47 4.82 -4.72
CA SER A 454 -19.11 6.09 -4.08
C SER A 454 -17.83 5.93 -3.23
N THR A 455 -17.75 4.86 -2.45
CA THR A 455 -16.54 4.52 -1.66
C THR A 455 -15.31 4.32 -2.55
N ALA A 456 -15.46 3.67 -3.71
CA ALA A 456 -14.38 3.47 -4.67
C ALA A 456 -13.90 4.80 -5.30
N PHE A 457 -14.81 5.69 -5.68
CA PHE A 457 -14.45 7.01 -6.21
C PHE A 457 -13.90 7.96 -5.13
N ALA A 458 -14.33 7.80 -3.87
CA ALA A 458 -13.71 8.45 -2.73
C ALA A 458 -12.24 7.99 -2.58
N ARG A 459 -11.96 6.69 -2.71
CA ARG A 459 -10.59 6.13 -2.72
C ARG A 459 -9.75 6.69 -3.87
N TYR A 460 -10.29 6.79 -5.08
CA TYR A 460 -9.60 7.44 -6.21
C TYR A 460 -9.17 8.87 -5.87
N SER A 461 -10.04 9.63 -5.22
CA SER A 461 -9.76 11.03 -4.86
C SER A 461 -8.82 11.20 -3.64
N SER A 462 -8.45 10.12 -2.96
CA SER A 462 -7.72 10.17 -1.69
C SER A 462 -6.20 10.32 -1.86
N SER A 463 -5.48 10.57 -0.75
CA SER A 463 -4.02 10.74 -0.74
C SER A 463 -3.25 9.51 -1.27
N ALA A 464 -3.86 8.33 -1.16
CA ALA A 464 -3.27 7.08 -1.62
C ALA A 464 -3.24 6.99 -3.15
N ILE A 465 -4.30 7.45 -3.84
CA ILE A 465 -4.46 7.28 -5.29
C ILE A 465 -4.17 8.58 -6.05
N PHE A 466 -5.17 9.39 -6.44
CA PHE A 466 -4.96 10.57 -7.29
C PHE A 466 -4.83 11.90 -6.52
N GLY A 467 -5.11 11.91 -5.22
CA GLY A 467 -4.92 13.07 -4.35
C GLY A 467 -3.59 13.05 -3.59
N THR A 468 -3.38 14.08 -2.78
CA THR A 468 -2.33 14.18 -1.76
C THR A 468 -2.96 14.31 -0.37
N GLU A 469 -2.15 14.39 0.67
CA GLU A 469 -2.64 14.65 2.04
C GLU A 469 -3.51 15.91 2.12
N HIS A 470 -3.29 16.94 1.30
CA HIS A 470 -3.96 18.24 1.44
C HIS A 470 -4.79 18.66 0.23
N ASP A 471 -4.77 17.88 -0.86
CA ASP A 471 -5.45 18.22 -2.09
C ASP A 471 -6.08 16.98 -2.72
N SER A 472 -7.35 17.09 -3.11
CA SER A 472 -8.17 15.99 -3.59
C SER A 472 -8.97 16.43 -4.82
N PRO A 473 -8.88 15.69 -5.95
CA PRO A 473 -9.49 16.08 -7.22
C PRO A 473 -10.99 16.41 -7.09
N PRO A 474 -11.42 17.67 -7.31
CA PRO A 474 -12.78 18.10 -7.01
C PRO A 474 -13.87 17.35 -7.79
N ALA A 475 -13.62 17.06 -9.07
CA ALA A 475 -14.55 16.33 -9.92
C ALA A 475 -14.83 14.90 -9.40
N LEU A 476 -13.80 14.22 -8.88
CA LEU A 476 -13.95 12.88 -8.31
C LEU A 476 -14.70 12.90 -6.98
N ARG A 477 -14.45 13.92 -6.14
CA ARG A 477 -15.25 14.14 -4.92
C ARG A 477 -16.72 14.37 -5.25
N GLY A 478 -17.01 15.23 -6.22
CA GLY A 478 -18.39 15.50 -6.66
C GLY A 478 -19.09 14.26 -7.20
N TYR A 479 -18.39 13.43 -7.98
CA TYR A 479 -18.97 12.19 -8.50
C TYR A 479 -19.21 11.14 -7.40
N ALA A 480 -18.27 10.98 -6.46
CA ALA A 480 -18.46 10.11 -5.30
C ALA A 480 -19.67 10.55 -4.46
N GLU A 481 -19.80 11.85 -4.21
CA GLU A 481 -20.91 12.45 -3.47
C GLU A 481 -22.26 12.18 -4.18
N ALA A 482 -22.34 12.43 -5.50
CA ALA A 482 -23.55 12.22 -6.28
C ALA A 482 -24.02 10.75 -6.29
N LEU A 483 -23.09 9.78 -6.32
CA LEU A 483 -23.39 8.36 -6.16
C LEU A 483 -23.98 8.06 -4.77
N MET A 484 -23.41 8.66 -3.72
CA MET A 484 -23.90 8.51 -2.34
C MET A 484 -25.28 9.13 -2.16
N GLN A 485 -25.52 10.34 -2.70
CA GLN A 485 -26.85 10.96 -2.69
C GLN A 485 -27.88 10.06 -3.38
N LYS A 486 -27.52 9.47 -4.54
CA LYS A 486 -28.44 8.58 -5.24
C LYS A 486 -28.73 7.31 -4.46
N ALA A 487 -27.75 6.75 -3.77
CA ALA A 487 -27.94 5.63 -2.85
C ALA A 487 -28.89 6.00 -1.69
N TRP A 488 -28.74 7.20 -1.12
CA TRP A 488 -29.63 7.71 -0.09
C TRP A 488 -31.07 7.84 -0.59
N GLU A 489 -31.29 8.39 -1.80
CA GLU A 489 -32.63 8.48 -2.40
C GLU A 489 -33.32 7.12 -2.56
N LEU A 490 -32.55 6.06 -2.88
CA LEU A 490 -33.08 4.71 -3.13
C LEU A 490 -33.41 3.94 -1.86
N SER A 491 -32.53 4.01 -0.85
CA SER A 491 -32.72 3.30 0.42
C SER A 491 -31.92 3.96 1.55
N PRO A 492 -32.46 5.00 2.21
CA PRO A 492 -31.79 5.66 3.33
C PRO A 492 -31.45 4.72 4.49
N ALA A 493 -32.20 3.61 4.62
CA ALA A 493 -32.06 2.65 5.71
C ALA A 493 -30.72 1.87 5.71
N ILE A 494 -29.97 1.88 4.60
CA ILE A 494 -28.63 1.24 4.56
C ILE A 494 -27.56 2.10 5.24
N PHE A 495 -27.84 3.38 5.49
CA PHE A 495 -26.89 4.32 6.08
C PHE A 495 -26.93 4.27 7.61
N PRO A 496 -25.83 4.64 8.30
CA PRO A 496 -25.79 4.65 9.76
C PRO A 496 -26.82 5.60 10.38
N SER A 497 -26.93 6.81 9.82
CA SER A 497 -27.83 7.87 10.26
C SER A 497 -27.89 8.98 9.20
N SER A 498 -28.89 9.86 9.33
CA SER A 498 -28.96 11.09 8.52
C SER A 498 -27.79 12.02 8.80
N GLU A 499 -27.33 12.11 10.04
CA GLU A 499 -26.18 12.96 10.42
C GLU A 499 -24.89 12.47 9.77
N GLN A 500 -24.68 11.15 9.70
CA GLN A 500 -23.48 10.59 9.09
C GLN A 500 -23.46 10.79 7.57
N PHE A 501 -24.63 10.70 6.92
CA PHE A 501 -24.76 11.05 5.50
C PHE A 501 -24.37 12.52 5.25
N THR A 502 -24.87 13.44 6.07
CA THR A 502 -24.51 14.86 5.98
C THR A 502 -23.02 15.09 6.23
N ASP A 503 -22.43 14.48 7.27
CA ASP A 503 -20.99 14.60 7.55
C ASP A 503 -20.12 14.13 6.37
N TRP A 504 -20.47 12.99 5.75
CA TRP A 504 -19.75 12.52 4.56
C TRP A 504 -19.92 13.47 3.37
N SER A 505 -21.14 13.98 3.12
CA SER A 505 -21.41 14.94 2.04
C SER A 505 -20.63 16.25 2.23
N ASP A 506 -20.63 16.81 3.44
CA ASP A 506 -19.90 18.04 3.77
C ASP A 506 -18.39 17.89 3.57
N ARG A 507 -17.83 16.72 3.92
CA ARG A 507 -16.42 16.40 3.71
C ARG A 507 -16.06 16.28 2.23
N PHE A 508 -16.96 15.76 1.38
CA PHE A 508 -16.74 15.78 -0.06
C PHE A 508 -16.70 17.20 -0.62
N HIS A 509 -17.43 18.15 -0.03
CA HIS A 509 -17.40 19.56 -0.45
C HIS A 509 -16.27 20.38 0.17
N GLY A 510 -15.61 19.90 1.22
CA GLY A 510 -14.59 20.67 1.96
C GLY A 510 -15.19 21.82 2.79
N LEU A 511 -16.44 21.67 3.22
CA LEU A 511 -17.14 22.66 4.05
C LEU A 511 -16.69 22.56 5.52
N HIS A 512 -16.95 23.61 6.30
CA HIS A 512 -16.69 23.65 7.76
C HIS A 512 -15.22 23.49 8.21
N GLY A 513 -14.26 23.87 7.36
CA GLY A 513 -12.83 23.71 7.68
C GLY A 513 -12.38 22.24 7.68
N ALA A 514 -13.19 21.34 7.12
CA ALA A 514 -12.84 19.95 6.95
C ALA A 514 -11.68 19.81 5.97
N PHE A 515 -10.66 19.10 6.42
CA PHE A 515 -9.53 18.68 5.60
C PHE A 515 -10.05 17.94 4.35
N THR A 516 -9.65 18.40 3.16
CA THR A 516 -10.24 17.95 1.88
C THR A 516 -9.78 16.58 1.42
N CYS A 517 -8.79 15.97 2.10
CA CYS A 517 -8.38 14.60 1.81
C CYS A 517 -9.47 13.61 2.20
N THR A 518 -9.99 12.93 1.18
CA THR A 518 -11.08 11.96 1.30
C THR A 518 -10.64 10.61 1.86
N SER A 519 -9.38 10.42 2.25
CA SER A 519 -8.91 9.16 2.86
C SER A 519 -9.76 8.78 4.08
N VAL A 520 -10.07 9.75 4.95
CA VAL A 520 -10.93 9.52 6.12
C VAL A 520 -12.36 9.13 5.73
N VAL A 521 -12.91 9.76 4.68
CA VAL A 521 -14.27 9.48 4.17
C VAL A 521 -14.30 8.09 3.55
N ALA A 522 -13.36 7.78 2.66
CA ALA A 522 -13.24 6.47 2.02
C ALA A 522 -13.10 5.35 3.05
N ASP A 523 -12.23 5.52 4.06
CA ASP A 523 -12.04 4.53 5.13
C ASP A 523 -13.28 4.37 6.02
N SER A 524 -13.98 5.47 6.32
CA SER A 524 -15.22 5.44 7.10
C SER A 524 -16.35 4.71 6.36
N MET A 525 -16.58 5.06 5.10
CA MET A 525 -17.59 4.44 4.25
C MET A 525 -17.28 2.95 4.01
N GLN A 526 -16.01 2.61 3.73
CA GLN A 526 -15.59 1.23 3.52
C GLN A 526 -15.78 0.38 4.79
N ARG A 527 -15.45 0.91 5.98
CA ARG A 527 -15.71 0.22 7.27
C ARG A 527 -17.20 -0.05 7.48
N HIS A 528 -18.06 0.90 7.13
CA HIS A 528 -19.51 0.70 7.18
C HIS A 528 -19.96 -0.41 6.22
N ALA A 529 -19.52 -0.36 4.97
CA ALA A 529 -19.84 -1.37 3.96
C ALA A 529 -19.38 -2.78 4.37
N ARG A 530 -18.14 -2.92 4.90
CA ARG A 530 -17.63 -4.20 5.45
C ARG A 530 -18.49 -4.76 6.58
N LYS A 531 -19.15 -3.89 7.36
CA LYS A 531 -19.98 -4.32 8.51
C LYS A 531 -21.38 -4.77 8.12
N TYR A 532 -22.03 -4.08 7.19
CA TYR A 532 -23.47 -4.30 6.91
C TYR A 532 -23.74 -5.00 5.58
N PHE A 533 -22.90 -4.79 4.57
CA PHE A 533 -23.08 -5.40 3.24
C PHE A 533 -21.72 -5.79 2.60
N PRO A 534 -20.89 -6.60 3.31
CA PRO A 534 -19.54 -6.94 2.86
C PRO A 534 -19.50 -7.68 1.52
N SER A 535 -20.53 -8.48 1.22
CA SER A 535 -20.63 -9.21 -0.05
C SER A 535 -20.83 -8.29 -1.26
N VAL A 536 -21.43 -7.11 -1.07
CA VAL A 536 -21.55 -6.12 -2.14
C VAL A 536 -20.23 -5.41 -2.31
N LEU A 537 -19.59 -5.02 -1.21
CA LEU A 537 -18.31 -4.34 -1.23
C LEU A 537 -17.24 -5.15 -2.00
N SER A 538 -17.09 -6.45 -1.70
CA SER A 538 -16.10 -7.30 -2.37
C SER A 538 -16.38 -7.55 -3.86
N SER A 539 -17.64 -7.35 -4.31
CA SER A 539 -18.05 -7.49 -5.70
C SER A 539 -17.92 -6.21 -6.54
N ILE A 540 -17.55 -5.10 -5.90
CA ILE A 540 -17.46 -3.77 -6.53
C ILE A 540 -16.07 -3.18 -6.36
N LEU A 541 -15.54 -3.20 -5.13
CA LEU A 541 -14.28 -2.55 -4.80
C LEU A 541 -13.11 -3.37 -5.37
N PRO A 542 -12.14 -2.73 -6.06
CA PRO A 542 -10.92 -3.40 -6.47
C PRO A 542 -10.22 -4.09 -5.30
N LEU A 543 -9.73 -5.32 -5.51
CA LEU A 543 -9.16 -6.14 -4.45
C LEU A 543 -7.96 -5.45 -3.76
N ALA A 544 -7.15 -4.72 -4.53
CA ALA A 544 -6.01 -3.99 -3.98
C ALA A 544 -6.42 -2.96 -2.92
N TRP A 545 -7.65 -2.44 -2.96
CA TRP A 545 -8.16 -1.45 -2.02
C TRP A 545 -9.02 -2.06 -0.89
N ALA A 546 -9.22 -3.38 -0.90
CA ALA A 546 -10.26 -4.08 -0.17
C ALA A 546 -10.12 -4.07 1.35
#